data_AF-A0AA39QW35-F1
#
_entry.id   AF-A0AA39QW35-F1
#
_cell.length_a   1.000
_cell.length_b   1.000
_cell.length_c   1.000
_cell.angle_alpha   90.00
_cell.angle_beta   90.00
_cell.angle_gamma   90.00
#
_symmetry.space_group_name_H-M   'P 1'
#
loop_
_entity.id
_entity.type
_entity.pdbx_description
1 polymer ?
#
loop_
_entity_poly.entity_id
_entity_poly.type
_entity_poly.pdbx_seq_one_letter_code
_entity_poly.pdbx_strand_id
1 'polypeptide(L)'
;MPSSQARSPPSITNLPSEIILQIFESAPDFSVVNALARTARPLNSTYVAGSPAIFHAVASRILPEFPFAEQLVDAQEAAYDASPSLSEDPQNTPSRNERLLSNARCAAVASTKFAAECKIHLFTRARGEENPAFRPSERARFKKSFYQLWTLCTIANTPSLRPSAPGYLDMRNPIELAGLDEVTTWARGYNQNKFVDFDFSDSTWDAGFDMVKEYCSWERKEKSGHKRIHIYSDEAPFGFWVFFDHTQKYLQQIEAHW
;
A
#
# COMPACT_ATOMS: atom_id res chain seq x y z
N MET A 1 -26.00 32.44 -52.24
CA MET A 1 -24.80 31.85 -51.62
C MET A 1 -25.23 31.20 -50.31
N PRO A 2 -25.15 29.86 -50.17
CA PRO A 2 -25.40 29.21 -48.89
C PRO A 2 -24.18 29.45 -48.00
N SER A 3 -24.38 30.13 -46.88
CA SER A 3 -23.41 30.27 -45.81
C SER A 3 -23.11 28.90 -45.23
N SER A 4 -21.89 28.39 -45.45
CA SER A 4 -21.40 27.21 -44.76
C SER A 4 -21.28 27.55 -43.28
N GLN A 5 -22.29 27.21 -42.48
CA GLN A 5 -22.08 27.03 -41.05
C GLN A 5 -21.08 25.90 -40.89
N ALA A 6 -19.80 26.26 -40.75
CA ALA A 6 -18.79 25.34 -40.28
C ALA A 6 -19.29 24.79 -38.94
N ARG A 7 -19.70 23.52 -38.93
CA ARG A 7 -19.99 22.80 -37.70
C ARG A 7 -18.66 22.73 -36.95
N SER A 8 -18.45 23.66 -36.02
CA SER A 8 -17.33 23.59 -35.09
C SER A 8 -17.32 22.19 -34.49
N PRO A 9 -16.17 21.50 -34.43
CA PRO A 9 -16.10 20.19 -33.83
C PRO A 9 -16.61 20.28 -32.38
N PRO A 10 -17.29 19.24 -31.87
CA PRO A 10 -17.77 19.23 -30.50
C PRO A 10 -16.61 19.50 -29.55
N SER A 11 -16.72 20.57 -28.77
CA SER A 11 -15.70 20.93 -27.78
C SER A 11 -15.95 20.15 -26.50
N ILE A 12 -14.90 19.50 -26.00
CA ILE A 12 -14.90 18.84 -24.69
C ILE A 12 -15.29 19.80 -23.55
N THR A 13 -15.01 21.10 -23.72
CA THR A 13 -15.33 22.14 -22.73
C THR A 13 -16.82 22.47 -22.64
N ASN A 14 -17.62 22.01 -23.60
CA ASN A 14 -19.06 22.25 -23.66
C ASN A 14 -19.87 21.04 -23.20
N LEU A 15 -19.20 19.97 -22.78
CA LEU A 15 -19.85 18.78 -22.22
C LEU A 15 -20.35 19.07 -20.80
N PRO A 16 -21.40 18.37 -20.34
CA PRO A 16 -21.82 18.40 -18.94
C PRO A 16 -20.68 18.00 -18.00
N SER A 17 -20.68 18.57 -16.79
CA SER A 17 -19.66 18.30 -15.75
C SER A 17 -19.52 16.81 -15.44
N GLU A 18 -20.62 16.07 -15.50
CA GLU A 18 -20.68 14.64 -15.21
C GLU A 18 -19.93 13.84 -16.28
N ILE A 19 -20.03 14.25 -17.55
CA ILE A 19 -19.32 13.62 -18.66
C ILE A 19 -17.83 13.96 -18.61
N ILE A 20 -17.49 15.22 -18.30
CA ILE A 20 -16.11 15.63 -18.09
C ILE A 20 -15.47 14.84 -16.94
N LEU A 21 -16.21 14.63 -15.86
CA LEU A 21 -15.76 13.84 -14.71
C LEU A 21 -15.48 12.38 -15.12
N GLN A 22 -16.38 11.73 -15.86
CA GLN A 22 -16.17 10.37 -16.37
C GLN A 22 -14.94 10.27 -17.29
N ILE A 23 -14.66 11.32 -18.08
CA ILE A 23 -13.43 11.38 -18.90
C ILE A 23 -12.19 11.40 -18.01
N PHE A 24 -12.19 12.18 -16.92
CA PHE A 24 -11.09 12.20 -15.96
C PHE A 24 -10.92 10.85 -15.24
N GLU A 25 -12.01 10.23 -14.77
CA GLU A 25 -11.97 8.91 -14.12
C GLU A 25 -11.43 7.82 -15.07
N SER A 26 -11.70 7.96 -16.37
CA SER A 26 -11.23 7.04 -17.40
C SER A 26 -9.75 7.26 -17.79
N ALA A 27 -9.10 8.34 -17.37
CA ALA A 27 -7.74 8.69 -17.76
C ALA A 27 -6.71 7.64 -17.31
N PRO A 28 -5.81 7.16 -18.18
CA PRO A 28 -4.95 6.00 -17.89
C PRO A 28 -4.01 6.21 -16.70
N ASP A 29 -3.63 7.45 -16.40
CA ASP A 29 -2.75 7.81 -15.28
C ASP A 29 -2.94 9.27 -14.85
N PHE A 30 -2.28 9.66 -13.76
CA PHE A 30 -2.32 11.03 -13.23
C PHE A 30 -1.66 12.07 -14.12
N SER A 31 -0.74 11.68 -15.02
CA SER A 31 -0.15 12.59 -16.01
C SER A 31 -1.20 13.07 -17.01
N VAL A 32 -2.06 12.16 -17.49
CA VAL A 32 -3.16 12.53 -18.39
C VAL A 32 -4.20 13.37 -17.65
N VAL A 33 -4.55 13.03 -16.40
CA VAL A 33 -5.44 13.88 -15.58
C VAL A 33 -4.89 15.30 -15.46
N ASN A 34 -3.62 15.44 -15.11
CA ASN A 34 -2.99 16.75 -14.97
C ASN A 34 -2.94 17.52 -16.30
N ALA A 35 -2.63 16.84 -17.40
CA ALA A 35 -2.64 17.45 -18.73
C ALA A 35 -4.03 17.98 -19.09
N LEU A 36 -5.08 17.15 -18.92
CA LEU A 36 -6.47 17.51 -19.19
C LEU A 36 -6.92 18.70 -18.32
N ALA A 37 -6.66 18.67 -17.02
CA ALA A 37 -7.04 19.74 -16.10
C ALA A 37 -6.41 21.09 -16.48
N ARG A 38 -5.21 21.10 -17.07
CA ARG A 38 -4.50 22.31 -17.47
C ARG A 38 -4.91 22.88 -18.83
N THR A 39 -5.72 22.15 -19.61
CA THR A 39 -6.05 22.56 -20.98
C THR A 39 -7.11 23.65 -21.08
N ALA A 40 -8.09 23.69 -20.18
CA ALA A 40 -9.17 24.69 -20.21
C ALA A 40 -9.79 24.91 -18.82
N ARG A 41 -10.34 26.12 -18.59
CA ARG A 41 -10.99 26.48 -17.32
C ARG A 41 -12.12 25.53 -16.91
N PRO A 42 -13.07 25.13 -17.80
CA PRO A 42 -14.15 24.23 -17.42
C PRO A 42 -13.63 22.86 -16.94
N LEU A 43 -12.58 22.33 -17.60
CA LEU A 43 -11.96 21.06 -17.22
C LEU A 43 -11.26 21.16 -15.86
N ASN A 44 -10.56 22.26 -15.60
CA ASN A 44 -9.97 22.52 -14.29
C ASN A 44 -11.05 22.61 -13.19
N SER A 45 -12.16 23.30 -13.45
CA SER A 45 -13.26 23.42 -12.50
C SER A 45 -13.86 22.04 -12.16
N THR A 46 -14.09 21.18 -13.16
CA THR A 46 -14.56 19.81 -12.91
C THR A 46 -13.52 18.97 -12.18
N TYR A 47 -12.23 19.09 -12.53
CA TYR A 47 -11.16 18.40 -11.83
C TYR A 47 -11.12 18.77 -10.34
N VAL A 48 -11.17 20.06 -10.00
CA VAL A 48 -11.15 20.51 -8.61
C VAL A 48 -12.38 20.01 -7.84
N ALA A 49 -13.57 20.09 -8.45
CA ALA A 49 -14.81 19.66 -7.81
C ALA A 49 -14.91 18.13 -7.63
N GLY A 50 -14.39 17.36 -8.60
CA GLY A 50 -14.44 15.90 -8.61
C GLY A 50 -13.15 15.21 -8.19
N SER A 51 -12.18 15.94 -7.62
CA SER A 51 -10.83 15.43 -7.37
C SER A 51 -10.79 14.12 -6.56
N PRO A 52 -11.65 13.88 -5.55
CA PRO A 52 -11.65 12.61 -4.82
C PRO A 52 -12.04 11.42 -5.69
N ALA A 53 -13.09 11.57 -6.51
CA ALA A 53 -13.58 10.51 -7.38
C ALA A 53 -12.57 10.18 -8.49
N ILE A 54 -11.98 11.21 -9.10
CA ILE A 54 -10.92 11.06 -10.11
C ILE A 54 -9.71 10.36 -9.50
N PHE A 55 -9.28 10.79 -8.31
CA PHE A 55 -8.14 10.18 -7.63
C PHE A 55 -8.40 8.70 -7.36
N HIS A 56 -9.55 8.36 -6.79
CA HIS A 56 -9.92 6.98 -6.49
C HIS A 56 -9.96 6.10 -7.75
N ALA A 57 -10.63 6.55 -8.82
CA ALA A 57 -10.74 5.82 -10.07
C ALA A 57 -9.37 5.59 -10.75
N VAL A 58 -8.49 6.58 -10.73
CA VAL A 58 -7.17 6.48 -11.35
C VAL A 58 -6.20 5.67 -10.47
N ALA A 59 -6.19 5.90 -9.15
CA ALA A 59 -5.33 5.21 -8.20
C ALA A 59 -5.63 3.71 -8.17
N SER A 60 -6.91 3.31 -8.10
CA SER A 60 -7.32 1.91 -8.08
C SER A 60 -6.88 1.11 -9.31
N ARG A 61 -6.70 1.78 -10.46
CA ARG A 61 -6.20 1.14 -11.69
C ARG A 61 -4.68 1.04 -11.74
N ILE A 62 -3.95 2.09 -11.33
CA ILE A 62 -2.50 2.17 -11.56
C ILE A 62 -1.66 1.73 -10.36
N LEU A 63 -2.25 1.65 -9.17
CA LEU A 63 -1.60 1.27 -7.92
C LEU A 63 -2.22 -0.04 -7.40
N PRO A 64 -1.61 -1.21 -7.64
CA PRO A 64 -2.13 -2.49 -7.16
C PRO A 64 -2.30 -2.56 -5.63
N GLU A 65 -1.52 -1.76 -4.90
CA GLU A 65 -1.58 -1.67 -3.44
C GLU A 65 -2.71 -0.76 -2.90
N PHE A 66 -3.40 0.00 -3.76
CA PHE A 66 -4.38 1.00 -3.35
C PHE A 66 -5.53 0.46 -2.48
N PRO A 67 -6.15 -0.70 -2.78
CA PRO A 67 -7.19 -1.26 -1.91
C PRO A 67 -6.74 -1.50 -0.47
N PHE A 68 -5.45 -1.79 -0.25
CA PHE A 68 -4.88 -1.98 1.09
C PHE A 68 -4.61 -0.65 1.79
N ALA A 69 -4.28 0.40 1.03
CA ALA A 69 -4.20 1.76 1.57
C ALA A 69 -5.58 2.26 2.03
N GLU A 70 -6.65 1.92 1.31
CA GLU A 70 -8.02 2.24 1.72
C GLU A 70 -8.42 1.48 2.99
N GLN A 71 -8.14 0.17 3.07
CA GLN A 71 -8.40 -0.62 4.28
C GLN A 71 -7.69 -0.07 5.51
N LEU A 72 -6.46 0.44 5.35
CA LEU A 72 -5.75 1.09 6.44
C LEU A 72 -6.48 2.35 6.90
N VAL A 73 -6.96 3.18 5.97
CA VAL A 73 -7.70 4.39 6.33
C VAL A 73 -9.02 4.05 7.01
N ASP A 74 -9.72 3.02 6.56
CA ASP A 74 -10.95 2.52 7.21
C ASP A 74 -10.67 2.07 8.65
N ALA A 75 -9.58 1.34 8.88
CA ALA A 75 -9.17 0.93 10.22
C ALA A 75 -8.75 2.12 11.10
N GLN A 76 -8.07 3.12 10.52
CA GLN A 76 -7.73 4.36 11.22
C GLN A 76 -8.99 5.14 11.61
N GLU A 77 -9.94 5.32 10.68
CA GLU A 77 -11.25 5.96 10.94
C GLU A 77 -12.01 5.25 12.06
N ALA A 78 -12.13 3.92 12.01
CA ALA A 78 -12.76 3.13 13.06
C ALA A 78 -12.03 3.26 14.41
N ALA A 79 -10.69 3.36 14.40
CA ALA A 79 -9.90 3.55 15.62
C ALA A 79 -10.11 4.94 16.25
N TYR A 80 -10.24 5.99 15.42
CA TYR A 80 -10.58 7.34 15.88
C TYR A 80 -11.97 7.38 16.50
N ASP A 81 -12.98 6.81 15.84
CA ASP A 81 -14.36 6.76 16.33
C ASP A 81 -14.46 6.00 17.68
N ALA A 82 -13.61 4.98 17.85
CA ALA A 82 -13.53 4.18 19.07
C ALA A 82 -12.82 4.87 20.24
N SER A 83 -12.09 5.97 20.02
CA SER A 83 -11.28 6.65 21.05
C SER A 83 -11.66 8.12 21.22
N PRO A 84 -12.68 8.44 22.03
CA PRO A 84 -13.14 9.82 22.23
C PRO A 84 -12.11 10.76 22.85
N SER A 85 -11.06 10.23 23.51
CA SER A 85 -9.98 11.01 24.12
C SER A 85 -8.89 11.44 23.14
N LEU A 86 -8.89 10.92 21.91
CA LEU A 86 -8.00 11.32 20.81
C LEU A 86 -8.68 12.29 19.84
N SER A 87 -9.92 12.72 20.12
CA SER A 87 -10.56 13.79 19.35
C SER A 87 -9.87 15.12 19.71
N GLU A 88 -8.72 15.36 19.10
CA GLU A 88 -8.34 16.72 18.75
C GLU A 88 -9.53 17.36 18.05
N ASP A 89 -9.68 18.67 18.25
CA ASP A 89 -10.72 19.52 17.66
C ASP A 89 -11.17 18.96 16.29
N PRO A 90 -12.46 18.61 16.10
CA PRO A 90 -12.94 18.03 14.84
C PRO A 90 -12.57 18.86 13.61
N GLN A 91 -12.24 20.15 13.79
CA GLN A 91 -11.74 21.03 12.73
C GLN A 91 -10.31 20.71 12.23
N ASN A 92 -9.50 19.94 12.97
CA ASN A 92 -8.12 19.60 12.63
C ASN A 92 -7.92 18.12 12.24
N THR A 93 -9.00 17.33 12.16
CA THR A 93 -8.87 15.93 11.75
C THR A 93 -8.54 15.85 10.25
N PRO A 94 -7.46 15.16 9.85
CA PRO A 94 -7.12 15.03 8.44
C PRO A 94 -8.24 14.33 7.68
N SER A 95 -8.63 14.88 6.54
CA SER A 95 -9.58 14.26 5.62
C SER A 95 -9.08 12.89 5.13
N ARG A 96 -10.00 12.03 4.67
CA ARG A 96 -9.67 10.71 4.12
C ARG A 96 -8.56 10.77 3.06
N ASN A 97 -8.62 11.76 2.16
CA ASN A 97 -7.61 11.94 1.11
C ASN A 97 -6.25 12.38 1.66
N GLU A 98 -6.23 13.22 2.69
CA GLU A 98 -4.99 13.61 3.36
C GLU A 98 -4.35 12.42 4.07
N ARG A 99 -5.15 11.56 4.72
CA ARG A 99 -4.68 10.29 5.30
C ARG A 99 -4.13 9.36 4.24
N LEU A 100 -4.85 9.14 3.14
CA LEU A 100 -4.36 8.33 2.01
C LEU A 100 -3.03 8.84 1.48
N LEU A 101 -2.88 10.15 1.28
CA LEU A 101 -1.64 10.75 0.80
C LEU A 101 -0.51 10.60 1.82
N SER A 102 -0.79 10.81 3.11
CA SER A 102 0.17 10.61 4.19
C SER A 102 0.64 9.16 4.24
N ASN A 103 -0.29 8.21 4.27
CA ASN A 103 -0.03 6.77 4.27
C ASN A 103 0.76 6.35 3.01
N ALA A 104 0.48 6.94 1.85
CA ALA A 104 1.24 6.71 0.62
C ALA A 104 2.69 7.21 0.70
N ARG A 105 2.92 8.40 1.28
CA ARG A 105 4.27 8.91 1.52
C ARG A 105 5.04 8.00 2.47
N CYS A 106 4.40 7.61 3.58
CA CYS A 106 4.94 6.64 4.53
C CYS A 106 5.33 5.33 3.83
N ALA A 107 4.42 4.67 3.11
CA ALA A 107 4.73 3.42 2.41
C ALA A 107 5.86 3.58 1.36
N ALA A 108 5.94 4.73 0.67
CA ALA A 108 7.01 5.02 -0.28
C ALA A 108 8.38 5.17 0.39
N VAL A 109 8.43 5.86 1.54
CA VAL A 109 9.66 6.01 2.34
C VAL A 109 10.08 4.64 2.89
N ALA A 110 9.18 3.89 3.52
CA ALA A 110 9.44 2.55 4.04
C ALA A 110 9.98 1.62 2.95
N SER A 111 9.37 1.62 1.76
CA SER A 111 9.80 0.82 0.62
C SER A 111 11.22 1.18 0.16
N THR A 112 11.58 2.45 0.20
CA THR A 112 12.93 2.92 -0.17
C THR A 112 13.96 2.52 0.87
N LYS A 113 13.62 2.59 2.16
CA LYS A 113 14.48 2.15 3.26
C LYS A 113 14.71 0.65 3.23
N PHE A 114 13.64 -0.13 3.10
CA PHE A 114 13.70 -1.57 2.90
C PHE A 114 14.62 -1.96 1.73
N ALA A 115 14.44 -1.32 0.57
CA ALA A 115 15.27 -1.55 -0.61
C ALA A 115 16.77 -1.28 -0.37
N ALA A 116 17.09 -0.22 0.40
CA ALA A 116 18.46 0.11 0.73
C ALA A 116 19.10 -0.94 1.66
N GLU A 117 18.35 -1.42 2.66
CA GLU A 117 18.83 -2.43 3.62
C GLU A 117 19.01 -3.81 3.01
N CYS A 118 18.16 -4.15 2.03
CA CYS A 118 18.30 -5.40 1.30
C CYS A 118 19.65 -5.50 0.57
N LYS A 119 20.34 -4.39 0.25
CA LYS A 119 21.60 -4.41 -0.53
C LYS A 119 21.47 -5.27 -1.79
N ILE A 120 20.34 -5.16 -2.49
CA ILE A 120 19.96 -6.00 -3.63
C ILE A 120 21.04 -6.02 -4.74
N HIS A 121 21.81 -4.93 -4.84
CA HIS A 121 22.96 -4.81 -5.74
C HIS A 121 24.06 -5.86 -5.51
N LEU A 122 24.09 -6.56 -4.37
CA LEU A 122 25.03 -7.64 -4.09
C LEU A 122 24.57 -9.00 -4.67
N PHE A 123 23.33 -9.10 -5.15
CA PHE A 123 22.70 -10.35 -5.59
C PHE A 123 22.48 -10.39 -7.12
N THR A 124 23.42 -9.84 -7.89
CA THR A 124 23.31 -9.71 -9.36
C THR A 124 23.23 -11.05 -10.09
N ARG A 125 23.85 -12.11 -9.56
CA ARG A 125 23.83 -13.46 -10.18
C ARG A 125 22.42 -14.02 -10.34
N ALA A 126 21.54 -13.76 -9.38
CA ALA A 126 20.16 -14.23 -9.42
C ALA A 126 19.20 -13.30 -10.21
N ARG A 127 19.59 -12.04 -10.39
CA ARG A 127 18.74 -10.98 -10.97
C ARG A 127 19.12 -10.58 -12.40
N GLY A 128 20.29 -11.00 -12.85
CA GLY A 128 20.95 -10.49 -14.05
C GLY A 128 21.73 -9.20 -13.76
N GLU A 129 22.84 -9.01 -14.46
CA GLU A 129 23.73 -7.84 -14.29
C GLU A 129 23.05 -6.51 -14.70
N GLU A 130 22.01 -6.58 -15.52
CA GLU A 130 21.41 -5.41 -16.18
C GLU A 130 20.44 -4.59 -15.31
N ASN A 131 19.95 -5.10 -14.16
CA ASN A 131 19.02 -4.33 -13.32
C ASN A 131 19.07 -4.71 -11.82
N PRO A 132 20.06 -4.19 -11.07
CA PRO A 132 20.21 -4.48 -9.64
C PRO A 132 19.21 -3.73 -8.74
N ALA A 133 18.32 -2.90 -9.29
CA ALA A 133 17.43 -2.04 -8.52
C ALA A 133 16.16 -2.75 -8.03
N PHE A 134 15.56 -2.23 -6.95
CA PHE A 134 14.26 -2.67 -6.47
C PHE A 134 13.16 -2.24 -7.43
N ARG A 135 12.54 -3.22 -8.10
CA ARG A 135 11.65 -3.04 -9.26
C ARG A 135 10.27 -2.55 -8.83
N PRO A 136 9.49 -1.92 -9.74
CA PRO A 136 8.15 -1.43 -9.41
C PRO A 136 7.20 -2.51 -8.86
N SER A 137 7.21 -3.72 -9.44
CA SER A 137 6.42 -4.87 -8.97
C SER A 137 6.76 -5.27 -7.53
N GLU A 138 8.05 -5.26 -7.19
CA GLU A 138 8.55 -5.61 -5.87
C GLU A 138 8.20 -4.55 -4.83
N ARG A 139 8.29 -3.27 -5.22
CA ARG A 139 7.80 -2.13 -4.43
C ARG A 139 6.32 -2.26 -4.13
N ALA A 140 5.51 -2.62 -5.12
CA ALA A 140 4.07 -2.80 -4.94
C ALA A 140 3.76 -3.93 -3.95
N ARG A 141 4.44 -5.09 -4.06
CA ARG A 141 4.31 -6.19 -3.09
C ARG A 141 4.71 -5.79 -1.68
N PHE A 142 5.84 -5.09 -1.52
CA PHE A 142 6.26 -4.58 -0.22
C PHE A 142 5.22 -3.63 0.38
N LYS A 143 4.77 -2.63 -0.38
CA LYS A 143 3.78 -1.65 0.10
C LYS A 143 2.46 -2.32 0.47
N LYS A 144 2.01 -3.31 -0.31
CA LYS A 144 0.84 -4.12 0.03
C LYS A 144 1.00 -4.74 1.43
N SER A 145 2.07 -5.50 1.68
CA SER A 145 2.30 -6.11 2.99
C SER A 145 2.50 -5.08 4.10
N PHE A 146 3.13 -3.95 3.78
CA PHE A 146 3.28 -2.83 4.71
C PHE A 146 1.94 -2.24 5.15
N TYR A 147 1.01 -1.98 4.21
CA TYR A 147 -0.34 -1.53 4.54
C TYR A 147 -1.13 -2.56 5.35
N GLN A 148 -1.02 -3.84 4.99
CA GLN A 148 -1.67 -4.91 5.74
C GLN A 148 -1.16 -4.99 7.18
N LEU A 149 0.16 -4.86 7.37
CA LEU A 149 0.75 -4.85 8.71
C LEU A 149 0.31 -3.64 9.51
N TRP A 150 0.35 -2.45 8.91
CA TRP A 150 -0.09 -1.22 9.58
C TRP A 150 -1.58 -1.29 9.96
N THR A 151 -2.42 -1.82 9.08
CA THR A 151 -3.85 -2.05 9.37
C THR A 151 -4.02 -2.94 10.60
N LEU A 152 -3.29 -4.07 10.64
CA LEU A 152 -3.32 -4.97 11.78
C LEU A 152 -2.83 -4.28 13.06
N CYS A 153 -1.74 -3.52 13.01
CA CYS A 153 -1.23 -2.78 14.16
C CYS A 153 -2.28 -1.77 14.67
N THR A 154 -2.95 -1.05 13.78
CA THR A 154 -4.06 -0.16 14.14
C THR A 154 -5.19 -0.92 14.85
N ILE A 155 -5.68 -2.02 14.26
CA ILE A 155 -6.75 -2.84 14.86
C ILE A 155 -6.31 -3.42 16.22
N ALA A 156 -5.11 -3.97 16.31
CA ALA A 156 -4.58 -4.62 17.50
C ALA A 156 -4.34 -3.64 18.65
N ASN A 157 -3.94 -2.40 18.34
CA ASN A 157 -3.68 -1.37 19.33
C ASN A 157 -4.96 -0.66 19.81
N THR A 158 -6.09 -0.78 19.09
CA THR A 158 -7.37 -0.22 19.49
C THR A 158 -8.18 -1.23 20.32
N PRO A 159 -8.45 -1.00 21.62
CA PRO A 159 -9.06 -2.00 22.49
C PRO A 159 -10.41 -2.56 22.01
N SER A 160 -11.27 -1.73 21.42
CA SER A 160 -12.57 -2.14 20.88
C SER A 160 -12.47 -2.96 19.58
N LEU A 161 -11.42 -2.74 18.79
CA LEU A 161 -11.19 -3.43 17.52
C LEU A 161 -10.32 -4.67 17.70
N ARG A 162 -9.49 -4.73 18.74
CA ARG A 162 -8.55 -5.83 19.03
C ARG A 162 -9.18 -7.23 18.93
N PRO A 163 -10.43 -7.49 19.38
CA PRO A 163 -11.06 -8.81 19.20
C PRO A 163 -11.22 -9.26 17.74
N SER A 164 -11.21 -8.34 16.77
CA SER A 164 -11.29 -8.64 15.34
C SER A 164 -9.93 -8.88 14.67
N ALA A 165 -8.82 -8.56 15.33
CA ALA A 165 -7.48 -8.73 14.79
C ALA A 165 -7.14 -10.18 14.41
N PRO A 166 -7.52 -11.22 15.18
CA PRO A 166 -7.32 -12.61 14.74
C PRO A 166 -8.07 -12.93 13.43
N GLY A 167 -9.32 -12.48 13.31
CA GLY A 167 -10.11 -12.67 12.08
C GLY A 167 -9.50 -11.95 10.88
N TYR A 168 -8.82 -10.82 11.09
CA TYR A 168 -8.06 -10.14 10.05
C TYR A 168 -6.90 -11.00 9.51
N LEU A 169 -6.22 -11.75 10.39
CA LEU A 169 -5.15 -12.68 10.02
C LEU A 169 -5.71 -13.94 9.34
N ASP A 170 -6.83 -14.48 9.82
CA ASP A 170 -7.49 -15.67 9.24
C ASP A 170 -7.90 -15.48 7.76
N MET A 171 -8.17 -14.24 7.34
CA MET A 171 -8.53 -13.91 5.96
C MET A 171 -7.33 -13.86 5.00
N ARG A 172 -6.10 -14.01 5.50
CA ARG A 172 -4.88 -13.89 4.69
C ARG A 172 -4.47 -15.25 4.15
N ASN A 173 -4.03 -15.25 2.91
CA ASN A 173 -3.44 -16.45 2.33
C ASN A 173 -1.98 -16.64 2.84
N PRO A 174 -1.41 -17.84 2.71
CA PRO A 174 -0.03 -18.14 3.13
C PRO A 174 1.04 -17.14 2.67
N ILE A 175 0.94 -16.65 1.43
CA ILE A 175 1.91 -15.72 0.85
C ILE A 175 1.81 -14.36 1.54
N GLU A 176 0.59 -13.89 1.79
CA GLU A 176 0.34 -12.65 2.52
C GLU A 176 0.85 -12.73 3.95
N LEU A 177 0.62 -13.86 4.64
CA LEU A 177 1.11 -14.08 6.00
C LEU A 177 2.64 -14.14 6.06
N ALA A 178 3.27 -14.80 5.08
CA ALA A 178 4.73 -14.76 4.95
C ALA A 178 5.25 -13.33 4.72
N GLY A 179 4.56 -12.54 3.89
CA GLY A 179 4.90 -11.13 3.68
C GLY A 179 4.75 -10.30 4.96
N LEU A 180 3.72 -10.55 5.76
CA LEU A 180 3.56 -9.92 7.08
C LEU A 180 4.70 -10.28 8.05
N ASP A 181 5.10 -11.55 8.13
CA ASP A 181 6.21 -12.02 8.99
C ASP A 181 7.55 -11.38 8.56
N GLU A 182 7.81 -11.31 7.26
CA GLU A 182 8.99 -10.65 6.68
C GLU A 182 9.02 -9.15 6.99
N VAL A 183 7.93 -8.41 6.71
CA VAL A 183 7.88 -6.96 7.01
C VAL A 183 7.96 -6.70 8.50
N THR A 184 7.35 -7.55 9.34
CA THR A 184 7.45 -7.44 10.80
C THR A 184 8.89 -7.64 11.27
N THR A 185 9.58 -8.64 10.71
CA THR A 185 10.99 -8.91 11.03
C THR A 185 11.88 -7.73 10.64
N TRP A 186 11.66 -7.18 9.45
CA TRP A 186 12.35 -5.97 8.99
C TRP A 186 12.06 -4.79 9.92
N ALA A 187 10.78 -4.47 10.18
CA ALA A 187 10.38 -3.31 10.95
C ALA A 187 10.91 -3.35 12.40
N ARG A 188 10.92 -4.52 13.06
CA ARG A 188 11.54 -4.69 14.39
C ARG A 188 13.05 -4.52 14.40
N GLY A 189 13.72 -4.93 13.32
CA GLY A 189 15.17 -4.76 13.15
C GLY A 189 15.56 -3.35 12.71
N TYR A 190 14.63 -2.60 12.14
CA TYR A 190 14.80 -1.24 11.68
C TYR A 190 14.85 -0.28 12.87
N ASN A 191 16.03 -0.14 13.47
CA ASN A 191 16.28 0.78 14.57
C ASN A 191 17.25 1.89 14.16
N GLN A 192 16.83 2.73 13.20
CA GLN A 192 17.58 3.95 12.85
C GLN A 192 17.03 5.13 13.63
N ASN A 193 17.52 5.29 14.85
CA ASN A 193 17.32 6.43 15.77
C ASN A 193 17.75 7.81 15.23
N LYS A 194 17.92 7.99 13.92
CA LYS A 194 18.29 9.25 13.27
C LYS A 194 17.76 9.25 11.84
N PHE A 195 16.49 9.58 11.65
CA PHE A 195 15.98 10.42 10.57
C PHE A 195 14.45 10.38 10.69
N VAL A 196 13.87 11.56 10.91
CA VAL A 196 12.42 11.83 10.93
C VAL A 196 11.78 11.11 9.75
N ASP A 197 10.80 10.24 10.02
CA ASP A 197 9.64 9.87 9.17
C ASP A 197 9.06 8.47 9.48
N PHE A 198 9.73 7.64 10.29
CA PHE A 198 9.16 6.40 10.85
C PHE A 198 9.66 6.10 12.25
N ASP A 199 8.74 6.07 13.22
CA ASP A 199 9.01 5.54 14.55
C ASP A 199 8.28 4.20 14.73
N PHE A 200 8.93 3.12 14.31
CA PHE A 200 8.46 1.75 14.58
C PHE A 200 8.70 1.32 16.05
N SER A 201 9.32 2.18 16.86
CA SER A 201 9.45 1.98 18.30
C SER A 201 8.28 2.56 19.11
N ASP A 202 7.32 3.19 18.44
CA ASP A 202 6.02 3.50 19.03
C ASP A 202 5.28 2.19 19.38
N SER A 203 4.79 2.12 20.61
CA SER A 203 3.86 1.10 21.14
C SER A 203 2.71 0.72 20.21
N THR A 204 2.34 1.62 19.29
CA THR A 204 1.35 1.39 18.25
C THR A 204 1.64 0.15 17.39
N TRP A 205 2.92 -0.18 17.18
CA TRP A 205 3.31 -1.30 16.31
C TRP A 205 3.43 -2.64 17.04
N ASP A 206 3.85 -2.62 18.31
CA ASP A 206 4.21 -3.80 19.08
C ASP A 206 3.09 -4.84 19.16
N ALA A 207 1.86 -4.40 19.42
CA ALA A 207 0.71 -5.30 19.54
C ALA A 207 0.45 -6.08 18.24
N GLY A 208 0.52 -5.40 17.09
CA GLY A 208 0.38 -6.07 15.79
C GLY A 208 1.57 -6.97 15.48
N PHE A 209 2.79 -6.53 15.78
CA PHE A 209 3.99 -7.32 15.57
C PHE A 209 4.01 -8.61 16.41
N ASP A 210 3.53 -8.56 17.65
CA ASP A 210 3.42 -9.73 18.52
C ASP A 210 2.36 -10.69 17.98
N MET A 211 1.21 -10.17 17.55
CA MET A 211 0.15 -10.97 16.92
C MET A 211 0.61 -11.69 15.66
N VAL A 212 1.32 -11.03 14.74
CA VAL A 212 1.88 -11.70 13.55
C VAL A 212 2.79 -12.85 13.96
N LYS A 213 3.73 -12.59 14.87
CA LYS A 213 4.71 -13.59 15.30
C LYS A 213 4.04 -14.80 15.96
N GLU A 214 3.07 -14.57 16.84
CA GLU A 214 2.31 -15.61 17.52
C GLU A 214 1.48 -16.42 16.53
N TYR A 215 0.71 -15.76 15.68
CA TYR A 215 -0.17 -16.39 14.70
C TYR A 215 0.62 -17.23 13.69
N CYS A 216 1.65 -16.66 13.08
CA CYS A 216 2.50 -17.37 12.11
C CYS A 216 3.24 -18.54 12.77
N SER A 217 3.62 -18.41 14.05
CA SER A 217 4.19 -19.54 14.80
C SER A 217 3.16 -20.62 15.07
N TRP A 218 1.95 -20.27 15.50
CA TRP A 218 0.88 -21.23 15.77
C TRP A 218 0.47 -21.98 14.50
N GLU A 219 0.23 -21.28 13.41
CA GLU A 219 -0.23 -21.87 12.15
C GLU A 219 0.81 -22.87 11.59
N ARG A 220 2.09 -22.49 11.60
CA ARG A 220 3.19 -23.41 11.23
C ARG A 220 3.24 -24.64 12.12
N LYS A 221 2.92 -24.53 13.41
CA LYS A 221 2.92 -25.68 14.33
C LYS A 221 1.78 -26.63 14.02
N GLU A 222 0.56 -26.11 13.87
CA GLU A 222 -0.66 -26.91 13.64
C GLU A 222 -0.68 -27.57 12.25
N LYS A 223 -0.32 -26.83 11.20
CA LYS A 223 -0.50 -27.31 9.82
C LYS A 223 0.73 -27.99 9.24
N SER A 224 1.94 -27.56 9.63
CA SER A 224 3.20 -28.04 9.02
C SER A 224 4.11 -28.83 9.97
N GLY A 225 3.72 -29.00 11.23
CA GLY A 225 4.51 -29.71 12.23
C GLY A 225 5.82 -29.00 12.61
N HIS A 226 5.79 -27.66 12.74
CA HIS A 226 6.92 -26.79 13.13
C HIS A 226 7.94 -26.44 12.03
N LYS A 227 7.65 -26.65 10.74
CA LYS A 227 8.60 -26.26 9.68
C LYS A 227 8.56 -24.76 9.47
N ARG A 228 9.51 -24.03 10.09
CA ARG A 228 9.80 -22.66 9.69
C ARG A 228 10.33 -22.71 8.26
N ILE A 229 9.63 -22.06 7.33
CA ILE A 229 10.10 -21.94 5.96
C ILE A 229 11.31 -21.01 5.99
N HIS A 230 12.48 -21.58 6.18
CA HIS A 230 13.71 -20.94 5.77
C HIS A 230 13.93 -21.35 4.32
N ILE A 231 13.45 -20.53 3.38
CA ILE A 231 13.92 -20.63 2.00
C ILE A 231 15.35 -20.11 2.01
N TYR A 232 16.29 -20.97 2.41
CA TYR A 232 17.72 -20.69 2.27
C TYR A 232 18.03 -20.64 0.78
N SER A 233 18.14 -19.42 0.28
CA SER A 233 18.57 -19.16 -1.07
C SER A 233 19.63 -18.09 -1.02
N ASP A 234 20.82 -18.43 -1.51
CA ASP A 234 21.89 -17.45 -1.78
C ASP A 234 21.47 -16.42 -2.84
N GLU A 235 20.27 -16.59 -3.43
CA GLU A 235 19.70 -15.74 -4.46
C GLU A 235 18.91 -14.54 -3.89
N ALA A 236 18.66 -14.48 -2.58
CA ALA A 236 17.84 -13.43 -1.97
C ALA A 236 18.60 -12.61 -0.92
N PRO A 237 18.41 -11.28 -0.88
CA PRO A 237 18.95 -10.47 0.20
C PRO A 237 18.29 -10.79 1.55
N PHE A 238 19.15 -11.00 2.57
CA PHE A 238 18.84 -11.33 3.97
C PHE A 238 17.39 -11.71 4.27
N GLY A 239 17.01 -12.96 3.99
CA GLY A 239 15.80 -13.56 4.56
C GLY A 239 14.47 -12.96 4.10
N PHE A 240 14.46 -12.18 3.02
CA PHE A 240 13.25 -11.68 2.39
C PHE A 240 13.06 -12.32 1.01
N TRP A 241 11.94 -12.99 0.77
CA TRP A 241 11.69 -13.69 -0.50
C TRP A 241 10.30 -13.45 -1.06
N VAL A 242 9.34 -12.97 -0.26
CA VAL A 242 7.98 -12.70 -0.76
C VAL A 242 7.96 -11.54 -1.76
N PHE A 243 8.89 -10.59 -1.64
CA PHE A 243 8.83 -9.34 -2.39
C PHE A 243 9.52 -9.36 -3.75
N PHE A 244 10.54 -10.20 -3.96
CA PHE A 244 11.38 -10.11 -5.16
C PHE A 244 10.85 -10.90 -6.35
N ASP A 245 11.01 -10.37 -7.55
CA ASP A 245 10.52 -11.00 -8.79
C ASP A 245 11.15 -12.39 -9.01
N HIS A 246 12.47 -12.49 -8.82
CA HIS A 246 13.23 -13.72 -9.09
C HIS A 246 12.97 -14.82 -8.05
N THR A 247 12.42 -14.47 -6.89
CA THR A 247 12.02 -15.41 -5.83
C THR A 247 10.54 -15.81 -5.93
N GLN A 248 9.74 -15.21 -6.82
CA GLN A 248 8.32 -15.58 -6.97
C GLN A 248 8.12 -17.05 -7.37
N LYS A 249 9.13 -17.69 -7.98
CA LYS A 249 9.11 -19.14 -8.27
C LYS A 249 8.94 -20.02 -7.02
N TYR A 250 9.25 -19.48 -5.83
CA TYR A 250 9.15 -20.20 -4.56
C TYR A 250 7.79 -20.05 -3.86
N LEU A 251 6.85 -19.27 -4.41
CA LEU A 251 5.54 -19.05 -3.78
C LEU A 251 4.77 -20.35 -3.52
N GLN A 252 4.84 -21.32 -4.44
CA GLN A 252 4.19 -22.63 -4.26
C GLN A 252 4.74 -23.41 -3.06
N GLN A 253 6.04 -23.24 -2.75
CA GLN A 253 6.63 -23.86 -1.57
C GLN A 253 6.12 -23.20 -0.29
N ILE A 254 5.84 -21.89 -0.34
CA ILE A 254 5.19 -21.19 0.77
C ILE A 254 3.79 -21.77 0.98
N GLU A 255 2.98 -21.87 -0.07
CA GLU A 255 1.62 -22.41 0.03
C GLU A 255 1.58 -23.87 0.55
N ALA A 256 2.58 -24.69 0.21
CA ALA A 256 2.65 -26.09 0.66
C ALA A 256 3.07 -26.27 2.13
N HIS A 257 3.53 -25.21 2.80
CA HIS A 257 4.14 -25.27 4.13
C HIS A 257 3.43 -24.40 5.18
N TRP A 258 2.34 -23.75 4.80
CA TRP A 258 1.41 -23.07 5.70
C TRP A 258 0.10 -23.84 5.74
#